data_AF-A0A0B1SBF7-F1
#
_entry.id   AF-A0A0B1SBF7-F1
#
_cell.length_a   1.000
_cell.length_b   1.000
_cell.length_c   1.000
_cell.angle_alpha   90.00
_cell.angle_beta   90.00
_cell.angle_gamma   90.00
#
_symmetry.space_group_name_H-M   'P 1'
#
loop_
_entity.id
_entity.type
_entity.pdbx_description
1 polymer ?
#
loop_
_entity_poly.entity_id
_entity_poly.type
_entity_poly.pdbx_seq_one_letter_code
_entity_poly.pdbx_strand_id
1 'polypeptide(L)'
;MEEVALWKRVLSAVFYGVTSIVVVFVNKILLTNMKFPSFLFVGFGQMVATVIVLFFARILRIVTFPSLDSSIPRKIMPLPLLFVLNLVSGLGGTKLIK
;
A
#
# COMPACT_ATOMS: atom_id res chain seq x y z
N MET A 1 -22.83 -10.48 21.09
CA MET A 1 -21.41 -10.37 20.67
C MET A 1 -21.25 -10.23 19.15
N GLU A 2 -22.11 -10.84 18.33
CA GLU A 2 -22.12 -10.66 16.86
C GLU A 2 -22.42 -9.23 16.38
N GLU A 3 -23.41 -8.54 16.96
CA GLU A 3 -23.75 -7.14 16.62
C GLU A 3 -22.57 -6.17 16.79
N VAL A 4 -21.84 -6.29 17.90
CA VAL A 4 -20.64 -5.49 18.21
C VAL A 4 -19.52 -5.76 17.21
N ALA A 5 -19.42 -7.00 16.70
CA ALA A 5 -18.46 -7.36 15.67
C ALA A 5 -18.87 -6.83 14.29
N LEU A 6 -20.18 -6.81 13.97
CA LEU A 6 -20.70 -6.28 12.72
C LEU A 6 -20.47 -4.77 12.61
N TRP A 7 -20.82 -4.00 13.64
CA TRP A 7 -20.62 -2.55 13.64
C TRP A 7 -19.15 -2.16 13.45
N LYS A 8 -18.23 -2.86 14.12
CA LYS A 8 -16.77 -2.64 13.95
C LYS A 8 -16.30 -2.91 12.51
N ARG A 9 -16.83 -3.96 11.87
CA ARG A 9 -16.52 -4.30 10.47
C ARG A 9 -17.05 -3.22 9.52
N VAL A 10 -18.31 -2.82 9.69
CA VAL A 10 -18.93 -1.75 8.89
C VAL A 10 -18.14 -0.45 9.05
N LEU A 11 -17.80 -0.07 10.28
CA LEU A 11 -17.01 1.13 10.56
C LEU A 11 -15.63 1.07 9.89
N SER A 12 -14.95 -0.08 9.94
CA SER A 12 -13.66 -0.27 9.27
C SER A 12 -13.77 -0.17 7.74
N ALA A 13 -14.85 -0.70 7.17
CA ALA A 13 -15.11 -0.63 5.74
C ALA A 13 -15.40 0.81 5.28
N VAL A 14 -16.22 1.55 6.04
CA VAL A 14 -16.49 2.97 5.80
C VAL A 14 -15.21 3.79 5.92
N PHE A 15 -14.42 3.57 6.97
CA PHE A 15 -13.16 4.27 7.17
C PHE A 15 -12.16 4.00 6.02
N TYR A 16 -12.07 2.75 5.57
CA TYR A 16 -11.27 2.37 4.41
C TYR A 16 -11.75 3.09 3.14
N GLY A 17 -13.05 3.10 2.88
CA GLY A 17 -13.65 3.76 1.72
C GLY A 17 -13.39 5.27 1.70
N VAL A 18 -13.64 5.96 2.82
CA VAL A 18 -13.38 7.40 2.96
C VAL A 18 -11.90 7.70 2.76
N THR A 19 -11.01 6.95 3.42
CA THR A 19 -9.56 7.14 3.27
C THR A 19 -9.11 6.93 1.83
N SER A 20 -9.64 5.91 1.15
CA SER A 20 -9.32 5.63 -0.26
C SER A 20 -9.71 6.79 -1.18
N ILE A 21 -10.92 7.34 -1.01
CA ILE A 21 -11.39 8.49 -1.78
C ILE A 21 -10.47 9.71 -1.56
N VAL A 22 -10.10 10.00 -0.32
CA VAL A 22 -9.19 11.10 0.02
C VAL A 22 -7.85 10.93 -0.69
N VAL A 23 -7.26 9.72 -0.67
CA VAL A 23 -5.99 9.44 -1.35
C VAL A 23 -6.08 9.71 -2.85
N VAL A 24 -7.17 9.32 -3.52
CA VAL A 24 -7.38 9.58 -4.94
C VAL A 24 -7.41 11.07 -5.25
N PHE A 25 -8.14 11.86 -4.46
CA PHE A 25 -8.21 13.31 -4.66
C PHE A 25 -6.87 14.00 -4.39
N VAL A 26 -6.15 13.61 -3.33
CA VAL A 26 -4.83 14.13 -3.02
C VAL A 26 -3.84 13.84 -4.15
N ASN A 27 -3.82 12.60 -4.65
CA ASN A 27 -2.98 12.22 -5.79
C ASN A 27 -3.31 13.05 -7.04
N LYS A 28 -4.60 13.27 -7.32
CA LYS A 28 -5.05 14.10 -8.44
C LYS A 28 -4.61 15.56 -8.27
N ILE A 29 -4.75 16.13 -7.09
CA ILE A 29 -4.34 17.52 -6.82
C ILE A 29 -2.81 17.66 -6.98
N LEU A 30 -2.02 16.71 -6.48
CA LEU A 30 -0.57 16.71 -6.62
C LEU A 30 -0.12 16.64 -8.09
N LEU A 31 -0.73 15.76 -8.88
CA LEU A 31 -0.33 15.59 -10.28
C LEU A 31 -0.84 16.72 -11.19
N THR A 32 -2.04 17.23 -10.95
CA THR A 32 -2.68 18.21 -11.85
C THR A 32 -2.44 19.65 -11.41
N ASN A 33 -2.64 19.99 -10.13
CA ASN A 33 -2.52 21.37 -9.64
C ASN A 33 -1.07 21.72 -9.31
N MET A 34 -0.33 20.80 -8.66
CA MET A 34 1.08 21.02 -8.32
C MET A 34 2.04 20.66 -9.46
N LYS A 35 1.52 20.13 -10.58
CA LYS A 35 2.28 19.70 -11.78
C LYS A 35 3.52 18.86 -11.44
N PHE A 36 3.39 17.96 -10.45
CA PHE A 36 4.51 17.11 -10.07
C PHE A 36 4.96 16.28 -11.28
N PRO A 37 6.25 16.28 -11.63
CA PRO A 37 6.74 15.81 -12.93
C PRO A 37 6.60 14.29 -13.13
N SER A 38 6.35 13.52 -12.07
CA SER A 38 6.24 12.07 -12.16
C SER A 38 5.39 11.45 -11.05
N PHE A 39 4.46 10.58 -11.46
CA PHE A 39 3.67 9.73 -10.57
C PHE A 39 4.54 8.71 -9.82
N LEU A 40 5.69 8.31 -10.38
CA LEU A 40 6.61 7.37 -9.73
C LEU A 40 7.26 7.99 -8.50
N PHE A 41 7.61 9.27 -8.55
CA PHE A 41 8.18 9.97 -7.40
C PHE A 41 7.17 10.09 -6.26
N VAL A 42 5.90 10.38 -6.57
CA VAL A 42 4.82 10.41 -5.58
C VAL A 42 4.60 9.03 -4.96
N GLY A 43 4.53 7.97 -5.78
CA GLY A 43 4.38 6.59 -5.29
C GLY A 43 5.56 6.15 -4.41
N PHE A 44 6.79 6.48 -4.81
CA PHE A 44 7.97 6.21 -4.00
C PHE A 44 7.94 6.98 -2.67
N GLY A 45 7.59 8.27 -2.71
CA GLY A 45 7.41 9.09 -1.51
C GLY A 45 6.34 8.53 -0.57
N GLN A 46 5.24 7.98 -1.10
CA GLN A 46 4.21 7.32 -0.31
C GLN A 46 4.73 6.04 0.36
N MET A 47 5.52 5.22 -0.35
CA MET A 47 6.15 4.04 0.23
C MET A 47 7.11 4.43 1.37
N VAL A 48 7.96 5.44 1.15
CA VAL A 48 8.89 5.95 2.18
C VAL A 48 8.13 6.51 3.38
N ALA A 49 7.11 7.34 3.15
CA ALA A 49 6.27 7.89 4.22
C ALA A 49 5.58 6.78 5.03
N THR A 50 5.09 5.73 4.37
CA THR A 50 4.49 4.57 5.04
C THR A 50 5.50 3.87 5.95
N VAL A 51 6.73 3.65 5.48
CA VAL A 51 7.80 3.07 6.31
C VAL A 51 8.11 3.93 7.52
N ILE A 52 8.22 5.25 7.34
CA ILE A 52 8.50 6.21 8.43
C ILE A 52 7.36 6.19 9.46
N VAL A 53 6.10 6.27 9.01
CA VAL A 53 4.93 6.23 9.89
C VAL A 53 4.89 4.93 10.69
N LEU A 54 5.11 3.78 10.04
CA LEU A 54 5.16 2.48 10.71
C LEU A 54 6.31 2.40 11.72
N PHE A 55 7.46 2.99 11.40
CA PHE A 55 8.60 3.06 12.31
C PHE A 55 8.28 3.84 13.58
N PHE A 56 7.69 5.04 13.46
CA PHE A 56 7.25 5.82 14.61
C PHE A 56 6.12 5.15 15.37
N ALA A 57 5.14 4.56 14.69
CA ALA A 57 4.05 3.84 15.33
C ALA A 57 4.55 2.63 16.16
N ARG A 58 5.64 1.99 15.71
CA ARG A 58 6.33 0.95 16.47
C ARG A 58 7.08 1.49 17.68
N ILE A 59 7.80 2.61 17.55
CA ILE A 59 8.51 3.26 18.67
C ILE A 59 7.51 3.67 19.76
N LEU A 60 6.38 4.24 19.36
CA LEU A 60 5.29 4.65 20.26
C LEU A 60 4.50 3.45 20.81
N ARG A 61 4.85 2.21 20.45
CA ARG A 61 4.15 0.96 20.82
C ARG A 61 2.66 0.95 20.48
N ILE A 62 2.23 1.78 19.53
CA ILE A 62 0.84 1.79 19.00
C ILE A 62 0.60 0.50 18.21
N VAL A 63 1.65 -0.01 17.54
CA VAL A 63 1.55 -1.23 16.74
C VAL A 63 2.71 -2.17 17.04
N THR A 64 2.37 -3.43 17.29
CA THR A 64 3.34 -4.50 17.52
C THR A 64 3.56 -5.26 16.22
N PHE A 65 4.63 -4.94 15.51
CA PHE A 65 5.09 -5.74 14.38
C PHE A 65 6.26 -6.62 14.84
N PRO A 66 6.36 -7.87 14.33
CA PRO A 66 7.55 -8.67 14.56
C PRO A 66 8.79 -7.88 14.14
N SER A 67 9.85 -7.95 14.94
CA SER A 67 11.13 -7.34 14.59
C SER A 67 11.56 -7.80 13.19
N LEU A 68 12.28 -6.93 12.48
CA LEU A 68 12.98 -7.26 11.23
C LEU A 68 13.99 -8.37 11.52
N ASP A 69 13.49 -9.60 11.57
CA ASP A 69 14.27 -10.81 11.68
C ASP A 69 14.85 -11.07 10.28
N SER A 70 16.13 -11.40 10.21
CA SER A 70 16.84 -11.68 8.96
C SER A 70 16.19 -12.82 8.15
N SER A 71 15.34 -13.63 8.78
CA SER A 71 14.53 -14.66 8.13
C SER A 71 13.26 -14.15 7.43
N ILE A 72 12.73 -12.97 7.79
CA ILE A 72 11.52 -12.37 7.20
C ILE A 72 11.70 -12.02 5.71
N PRO A 73 12.79 -11.36 5.27
CA PRO A 73 12.97 -11.09 3.85
C PRO A 73 12.91 -12.36 3.01
N ARG A 74 13.52 -13.46 3.46
CA ARG A 74 13.49 -14.76 2.77
C ARG A 74 12.08 -15.38 2.71
N LYS A 75 11.25 -15.16 3.74
CA LYS A 75 9.85 -15.64 3.78
C LYS A 75 8.91 -14.80 2.91
N ILE A 76 9.15 -13.49 2.81
CA ILE A 76 8.31 -12.59 1.99
C ILE A 76 8.76 -12.62 0.53
N MET A 77 10.05 -12.82 0.23
CA MET A 77 10.63 -12.86 -1.13
C MET A 77 9.88 -13.67 -2.21
N PRO A 78 9.24 -14.83 -1.94
CA PRO A 78 8.41 -15.47 -2.95
C PRO A 78 7.27 -14.57 -3.46
N LEU A 79 6.67 -13.73 -2.61
CA LEU A 79 5.51 -12.87 -2.97
C LEU A 79 5.88 -11.74 -3.96
N PRO A 80 6.91 -10.89 -3.71
CA PRO A 80 7.38 -9.91 -4.69
C PRO A 80 7.85 -10.55 -5.99
N LEU A 81 8.48 -11.73 -5.92
CA LEU A 81 8.96 -12.43 -7.11
C LEU A 81 7.79 -12.93 -7.97
N LEU A 82 6.76 -13.51 -7.33
CA LEU A 82 5.50 -13.86 -8.00
C LEU A 82 4.78 -12.63 -8.56
N PHE A 83 4.83 -11.49 -7.88
CA PHE A 83 4.25 -10.24 -8.39
C PHE A 83 4.97 -9.71 -9.64
N VAL A 84 6.31 -9.73 -9.65
CA VAL A 84 7.11 -9.39 -10.82
C VAL A 84 6.85 -10.37 -11.96
N LEU A 85 6.75 -11.67 -11.66
CA LEU A 85 6.46 -12.70 -12.65
C LEU A 85 5.05 -12.54 -13.23
N ASN A 86 4.06 -12.16 -12.39
CA ASN A 86 2.72 -11.79 -12.84
C ASN A 86 2.74 -10.53 -13.72
N LEU A 87 3.50 -9.49 -13.34
CA LEU A 87 3.67 -8.29 -14.16
C LEU A 87 4.32 -8.61 -15.52
N VAL A 88 5.37 -9.44 -15.54
CA VAL A 88 6.08 -9.84 -16.76
C VAL A 88 5.22 -10.77 -17.63
N SER A 89 4.50 -11.72 -17.03
CA SER A 89 3.58 -12.61 -17.74
C SER A 89 2.37 -11.84 -18.28
N GLY A 90 1.83 -10.89 -17.51
CA GLY A 90 0.77 -9.99 -17.94
C GLY A 90 1.18 -9.06 -19.07
N LEU A 91 2.31 -8.34 -18.93
CA LEU A 91 2.84 -7.49 -20.02
C LEU A 91 3.26 -8.33 -21.23
N GLY A 92 3.84 -9.51 -21.01
CA GLY A 92 4.27 -10.44 -22.04
C GLY A 92 3.10 -11.01 -22.85
N GLY A 93 1.96 -11.29 -22.19
CA GLY A 93 0.72 -11.69 -22.84
C GLY A 93 0.11 -10.57 -23.69
N THR A 94 0.20 -9.31 -23.26
CA THR A 94 -0.31 -8.16 -24.03
C THR A 94 0.56 -7.76 -25.23
N LYS A 95 1.81 -8.25 -25.33
CA LYS A 95 2.63 -8.11 -26.55
C LYS A 95 2.25 -9.11 -27.66
N LEU A 96 1.23 -9.95 -27.43
CA LEU A 96 0.78 -10.99 -28.37
C LEU A 96 -0.61 -10.71 -28.95
N ILE A 97 -0.99 -9.42 -29.05
CA ILE A 97 -2.03 -9.00 -29.99
C ILE A 97 -1.40 -7.95 -30.90
N LYS A 98 -1.25 -8.39 -32.14
CA LYS A 98 -0.67 -7.72 -33.31
C LYS A 98 -1.41 -6.44 -33.66
#